data_AF-A0A936QBC7-F1
#
_entry.id   AF-A0A936QBC7-F1
#
_cell.length_a   1.000
_cell.length_b   1.000
_cell.length_c   1.000
_cell.angle_alpha   90.00
_cell.angle_beta   90.00
_cell.angle_gamma   90.00
#
_symmetry.space_group_name_H-M   'P 1'
#
loop_
_entity.id
_entity.type
_entity.pdbx_description
1 polymer ?
#
loop_
_entity_poly.entity_id
_entity_poly.type
_entity_poly.pdbx_seq_one_letter_code
_entity_poly.pdbx_strand_id
1 'polypeptide(L)' 'MLRQRQFTASFPYPEAPQRVTRHSPDAEGARPLAFRFADNTLTVEVDELEAYDLIVIE' A
#
# COMPACT_ATOMS: atom_id res chain seq x y z
N MET A 1 7.24 7.74 -17.58
CA MET A 1 7.46 6.89 -16.40
C MET A 1 6.59 7.45 -15.29
N LEU A 2 5.73 6.63 -14.68
CA LEU A 2 5.00 7.02 -13.46
C LEU A 2 6.03 7.24 -12.35
N ARG A 3 5.88 8.30 -11.56
CA ARG A 3 6.73 8.53 -10.38
C ARG A 3 6.33 7.53 -9.32
N GLN A 4 7.29 6.90 -8.64
CA GLN A 4 6.99 6.09 -7.47
C GLN A 4 7.03 6.94 -6.21
N ARG A 5 6.06 6.74 -5.32
CA ARG A 5 6.00 7.31 -3.99
C ARG A 5 6.01 6.20 -2.95
N GLN A 6 6.72 6.45 -1.86
CA GLN A 6 6.74 5.59 -0.70
C GLN A 6 5.70 6.07 0.32
N PHE A 7 4.90 5.15 0.84
CA PHE A 7 4.00 5.39 1.95
C PHE A 7 4.37 4.49 3.13
N THR A 8 4.29 5.05 4.33
CA THR A 8 4.58 4.34 5.59
C THR A 8 3.43 4.50 6.56
N ALA A 9 3.03 3.40 7.21
CA ALA A 9 2.03 3.40 8.27
C ALA A 9 2.51 2.60 9.47
N SER A 10 2.28 3.14 10.66
CA SER A 10 2.56 2.46 11.93
C SER A 10 1.37 1.58 12.32
N PHE A 11 1.65 0.35 12.71
CA PHE A 11 0.68 -0.66 13.13
C PHE A 11 0.74 -0.84 14.63
N PRO A 12 -0.40 -0.82 15.34
CA PRO A 12 -0.41 -1.07 16.78
C PRO A 12 -0.29 -2.56 17.12
N TYR A 13 -0.36 -3.45 16.12
CA TYR A 13 -0.35 -4.89 16.30
C TYR A 13 1.02 -5.48 15.94
N PRO A 14 1.48 -6.52 16.68
CA PRO A 14 2.79 -7.15 16.43
C PRO A 14 2.80 -8.08 15.22
N GLU A 15 1.62 -8.45 14.71
CA GLU A 15 1.47 -9.36 13.58
C GLU A 15 1.69 -8.62 12.26
N ALA A 16 2.52 -9.19 11.40
CA ALA A 16 2.76 -8.64 10.07
C ALA A 16 1.49 -8.80 9.21
N PRO A 17 1.14 -7.79 8.39
CA PRO A 17 0.07 -7.95 7.41
C PRO A 17 0.32 -9.15 6.50
N GLN A 18 -0.73 -9.86 6.13
CA GLN A 18 -0.68 -10.97 5.18
C GLN A 18 -0.83 -10.46 3.74
N ARG A 19 -1.61 -9.40 3.53
CA ARG A 19 -1.90 -8.87 2.21
C ARG A 19 -2.08 -7.35 2.25
N VAL A 20 -1.55 -6.68 1.23
CA VAL A 20 -1.81 -5.27 0.99
C VAL A 20 -2.32 -5.12 -0.44
N THR A 21 -3.47 -4.48 -0.61
CA THR A 21 -4.07 -4.20 -1.91
C THR A 21 -4.35 -2.72 -2.10
N ARG A 22 -4.25 -2.28 -3.35
CA ARG A 22 -4.59 -0.93 -3.79
C ARG A 22 -5.88 -0.97 -4.61
N HIS A 23 -6.77 -0.05 -4.29
CA HIS A 23 -7.96 0.24 -5.07
C HIS A 23 -7.86 1.68 -5.56
N SER A 24 -7.98 1.88 -6.87
CA SER A 24 -7.98 3.18 -7.51
C SER A 24 -9.25 3.34 -8.34
N PRO A 25 -9.86 4.54 -8.40
CA PRO A 25 -10.94 4.83 -9.35
C PRO A 25 -10.52 4.59 -10.80
N ASP A 26 -9.22 4.73 -11.10
CA ASP A 26 -8.67 4.66 -12.44
C ASP A 26 -8.31 3.23 -12.88
N ALA A 27 -8.46 2.25 -11.97
CA ALA A 27 -8.12 0.85 -12.22
C ALA A 27 -9.33 -0.07 -12.04
N GLU A 28 -9.56 -0.99 -12.98
CA GLU A 28 -10.56 -2.05 -12.84
C GLU A 28 -10.09 -3.12 -11.84
N GLY A 29 -10.24 -2.81 -10.54
CA GLY A 29 -10.11 -3.79 -9.46
C GLY A 29 -8.93 -3.59 -8.50
N ALA A 30 -8.87 -4.51 -7.53
CA ALA A 30 -7.84 -4.52 -6.48
C ALA A 30 -6.50 -5.01 -7.04
N ARG A 31 -5.45 -4.21 -6.90
CA ARG A 31 -4.09 -4.60 -7.28
C ARG A 31 -3.28 -4.97 -6.03
N PRO A 32 -2.69 -6.17 -5.94
CA PRO A 32 -1.77 -6.49 -4.86
C PRO A 32 -0.55 -5.58 -4.88
N LEU A 33 -0.10 -5.14 -3.70
CA LEU A 33 1.13 -4.37 -3.52
C LEU A 33 2.19 -5.21 -2.81
N ALA A 34 3.43 -5.06 -3.26
CA ALA A 34 4.57 -5.49 -2.46
C ALA A 34 4.73 -4.56 -1.27
N PHE A 35 5.13 -5.12 -0.12
CA PHE A 35 5.33 -4.34 1.09
C PHE A 35 6.48 -4.91 1.93
N ARG A 36 7.01 -4.06 2.80
CA ARG A 36 7.94 -4.45 3.86
C ARG A 36 7.31 -4.12 5.20
N PHE A 37 7.38 -5.05 6.15
CA PHE A 37 6.97 -4.84 7.52
C PHE A 37 8.16 -5.04 8.46
N ALA A 38 8.51 -4.01 9.22
CA ALA A 38 9.59 -4.05 10.21
C ALA A 38 9.27 -3.04 11.31
N ASP A 39 9.60 -3.36 12.57
CA ASP A 39 9.42 -2.45 13.73
C ASP A 39 7.99 -1.86 13.80
N ASN A 40 6.98 -2.73 13.61
CA ASN A 40 5.57 -2.34 13.57
C ASN A 40 5.25 -1.25 12.53
N THR A 41 6.06 -1.14 11.48
CA THR A 41 5.90 -0.15 10.42
C THR A 41 5.79 -0.87 9.09
N LEU A 42 4.68 -0.62 8.40
CA LEU A 42 4.47 -1.05 7.02
C LEU A 42 5.04 0.02 6.09
N THR A 43 5.77 -0.41 5.07
CA THR A 43 6.24 0.42 3.96
C THR A 43 5.74 -0.16 2.65
N VAL A 44 5.14 0.68 1.81
CA VAL A 44 4.68 0.33 0.46
C VAL A 44 5.21 1.32 -0.56
N GLU A 45 5.50 0.84 -1.76
CA GLU A 45 5.80 1.67 -2.92
C GLU A 45 4.61 1.64 -3.86
N VAL A 46 4.11 2.82 -4.20
CA VAL A 46 2.97 2.99 -5.10
C VAL A 46 3.34 3.95 -6.23
N ASP A 47 2.93 3.61 -7.43
CA ASP A 47 3.01 4.55 -8.56
C ASP A 47 2.06 5.72 -8.27
N GLU A 48 2.56 6.96 -8.37
CA GLU A 48 1.83 8.21 -8.19
C GLU A 48 0.71 8.30 -9.24
N LEU A 49 -0.54 8.40 -8.77
CA LEU A 49 -1.74 8.48 -9.60
C LEU A 49 -2.32 9.91 -9.63
N GLU A 50 -3.16 10.18 -10.62
CA GLU A 50 -3.84 11.47 -10.79
C GLU A 50 -5.01 11.66 -9.79
N ALA A 51 -5.62 10.57 -9.34
CA ALA A 51 -6.71 10.55 -8.36
C ALA A 51 -6.25 10.00 -6.98
N TYR A 52 -7.21 9.70 -6.09
CA TYR A 52 -6.93 9.11 -4.78
C TYR A 52 -6.81 7.58 -4.85
N ASP A 53 -5.96 7.02 -4.00
CA ASP A 53 -5.84 5.57 -3.79
C ASP A 53 -6.40 5.18 -2.42
N LEU A 54 -7.10 4.04 -2.37
CA LEU A 54 -7.46 3.35 -1.14
C LEU A 54 -6.53 2.14 -0.96
N ILE A 55 -5.78 2.13 0.14
CA ILE A 55 -4.92 1.00 0.52
C ILE A 55 -5.63 0.18 1.59
N VAL A 56 -5.87 -1.09 1.28
CA VAL A 56 -6.46 -2.08 2.20
C VAL A 56 -5.35 -3.00 2.69
N ILE A 57 -5.31 -3.23 4.00
CA ILE A 57 -4.25 -3.98 4.68
C ILE A 57 -4.94 -5.05 5.53
N GLU A 58 -4.67 -6.31 5.21
CA GLU A 58 -5.26 -7.50 5.81
C GLU A 58 -4.19 -8.36 6.50
#